data_AF-B5IJA3-F1
#
_entry.id   AF-B5IJA3-F1
#
_cell.length_a   1.000
_cell.length_b   1.000
_cell.length_c   1.000
_cell.angle_alpha   90.00
_cell.angle_beta   90.00
_cell.angle_gamma   90.00
#
_symmetry.space_group_name_H-M   'P 1'
#
loop_
_entity.id
_entity.type
_entity.pdbx_description
1 polymer ?
#
loop_
_entity_poly.entity_id
_entity_poly.type
_entity_poly.pdbx_seq_one_letter_code
_entity_poly.pdbx_strand_id
1 'polypeptide(L)'
;MAALAPSVQAQPQVQGSPILSLLEQGAGRLLWIYDGIRHVELPLADGRAVIGLSCERQTWTLFTIERSGKEVYSFMQDPAWGYQPAGSIAVSRLCTAPLDVAE
;
A
#
# COMPACT_ATOMS: atom_id res chain seq x y z
N MET A 1 19.33 19.56 -36.43
CA MET A 1 18.05 18.83 -36.26
C MET A 1 17.96 18.43 -34.80
N ALA A 2 17.02 19.02 -34.06
CA ALA A 2 16.93 18.89 -32.61
C ALA A 2 16.41 17.50 -32.22
N ALA A 3 17.13 16.82 -31.32
CA ALA A 3 16.70 15.56 -30.72
C ALA A 3 15.60 15.86 -29.69
N LEU A 4 14.38 15.41 -29.97
CA LEU A 4 13.27 15.40 -29.02
C LEU A 4 13.53 14.29 -28.01
N ALA A 5 14.00 14.64 -26.82
CA ALA A 5 14.01 13.73 -25.68
C ALA A 5 12.55 13.47 -25.25
N PRO A 6 12.11 12.21 -25.11
CA PRO A 6 10.81 11.94 -24.52
C PRO A 6 10.84 12.36 -23.05
N SER A 7 9.90 13.24 -22.68
CA SER A 7 9.62 13.65 -21.31
C SER A 7 9.34 12.40 -20.47
N VAL A 8 10.35 11.97 -19.72
CA VAL A 8 10.19 10.99 -18.63
C VAL A 8 9.29 11.68 -17.60
N GLN A 9 7.99 11.43 -17.68
CA GLN A 9 7.10 11.69 -16.56
C GLN A 9 7.72 10.93 -15.39
N ALA A 10 8.19 11.67 -14.38
CA ALA A 10 8.66 11.15 -13.12
C ALA A 10 7.49 10.48 -12.40
N GLN A 11 7.05 9.33 -12.88
CA GLN A 11 6.52 8.31 -12.02
C GLN A 11 7.64 8.04 -11.03
N PRO A 12 7.44 8.22 -9.71
CA PRO A 12 8.40 7.70 -8.76
C PRO A 12 8.59 6.25 -9.15
N GLN A 13 9.78 5.90 -9.63
CA GLN A 13 10.10 4.51 -9.88
C GLN A 13 10.00 3.85 -8.52
N VAL A 14 8.85 3.23 -8.26
CA VAL A 14 8.64 2.32 -7.15
C VAL A 14 9.44 1.07 -7.52
N GLN A 15 10.75 1.23 -7.43
CA GLN A 15 11.77 0.29 -7.80
C GLN A 15 11.71 -0.83 -6.77
N GLY A 16 10.87 -1.83 -7.05
CA GLY A 16 10.51 -2.90 -6.12
C GLY A 16 9.73 -2.33 -4.94
N SER A 17 8.39 -2.33 -5.04
CA SER A 17 7.54 -1.65 -4.06
C SER A 17 7.96 -1.99 -2.63
N PRO A 18 8.46 -1.02 -1.83
CA PRO A 18 8.83 -1.28 -0.44
C PRO A 18 7.65 -1.87 0.33
N ILE A 19 6.44 -1.56 -0.13
CA ILE A 19 5.21 -2.16 0.34
C ILE A 19 5.16 -3.68 0.16
N LEU A 20 5.56 -4.23 -1.00
CA LEU A 20 5.55 -5.68 -1.21
C LEU A 20 6.48 -6.39 -0.24
N SER A 21 7.69 -5.86 -0.02
CA SER A 21 8.61 -6.42 0.96
C SER A 21 8.07 -6.32 2.39
N LEU A 22 7.42 -5.21 2.75
CA LEU A 22 6.77 -5.04 4.06
C LEU A 22 5.57 -5.99 4.23
N LEU A 23 4.83 -6.24 3.15
CA LEU A 23 3.69 -7.15 3.09
C LEU A 23 4.13 -8.62 3.20
N GLU A 24 5.19 -9.00 2.48
CA GLU A 24 5.80 -10.33 2.52
C GLU A 24 6.43 -10.62 3.90
N GLN A 25 7.09 -9.63 4.50
CA GLN A 25 7.67 -9.74 5.85
C GLN A 25 6.61 -9.76 6.95
N GLY A 26 5.35 -9.42 6.64
CA GLY A 26 4.27 -9.36 7.63
C GLY A 26 4.50 -8.26 8.68
N ALA A 27 5.23 -7.20 8.32
CA ALA A 27 5.53 -6.08 9.22
C ALA A 27 4.32 -5.18 9.49
N GLY A 28 3.20 -5.44 8.83
CA GLY A 28 1.96 -4.68 8.98
C GLY A 28 1.06 -5.17 10.11
N ARG A 29 0.36 -4.23 10.73
CA ARG A 29 -0.72 -4.49 11.69
C ARG A 29 -2.06 -4.39 10.99
N LEU A 30 -2.85 -5.47 11.00
CA LEU A 30 -4.24 -5.39 10.58
C LEU A 30 -5.00 -4.48 11.54
N LEU A 31 -5.66 -3.45 11.00
CA LEU A 31 -6.47 -2.52 11.77
C LEU A 31 -7.93 -2.97 11.78
N TRP A 32 -8.52 -3.17 10.59
CA TRP A 32 -9.89 -3.65 10.42
C TRP A 32 -10.06 -4.26 9.02
N ILE A 33 -11.23 -4.84 8.79
CA ILE A 33 -11.61 -5.40 7.49
C ILE A 33 -12.96 -4.81 7.11
N TYR A 34 -13.03 -4.26 5.90
CA TYR A 34 -14.25 -3.66 5.39
C TYR A 34 -14.42 -4.06 3.92
N ASP A 35 -15.58 -4.60 3.58
CA ASP A 35 -15.91 -5.01 2.20
C ASP A 35 -14.88 -5.98 1.56
N GLY A 36 -14.37 -6.93 2.37
CA GLY A 36 -13.33 -7.87 1.93
C GLY A 36 -11.94 -7.24 1.75
N ILE A 37 -11.78 -5.94 2.04
CA ILE A 37 -10.51 -5.22 2.01
C ILE A 37 -9.93 -5.17 3.43
N ARG A 38 -8.74 -5.76 3.60
CA ARG A 38 -7.99 -5.74 4.84
C ARG A 38 -7.23 -4.42 4.95
N HIS A 39 -7.57 -3.60 5.93
CA HIS A 39 -6.89 -2.33 6.19
C HIS A 39 -5.72 -2.58 7.12
N VAL A 40 -4.51 -2.32 6.65
CA VAL A 40 -3.27 -2.63 7.34
C VAL A 40 -2.49 -1.35 7.55
N GLU A 41 -2.05 -1.13 8.79
CA GLU A 41 -1.04 -0.14 9.12
C GLU A 41 0.34 -0.73 8.88
N LEU A 42 1.14 -0.06 8.07
CA LEU A 42 2.53 -0.38 7.85
C LEU A 42 3.41 0.61 8.61
N PRO A 43 4.30 0.15 9.50
CA PRO A 43 5.30 1.02 10.10
C PRO A 43 6.30 1.46 9.03
N LEU A 44 6.60 2.75 9.04
CA LEU A 44 7.63 3.36 8.20
C LEU A 44 8.72 3.94 9.12
N ALA A 45 9.92 4.17 8.58
CA ALA A 45 11.07 4.63 9.38
C ALA A 45 10.79 5.93 10.18
N ASP A 46 9.94 6.82 9.67
CA ASP A 46 9.57 8.12 10.25
C ASP A 46 8.05 8.31 10.31
N GLY A 47 7.28 7.22 10.33
CA GLY A 47 5.82 7.33 10.44
C GLY A 47 5.08 6.03 10.15
N ARG A 48 3.91 6.14 9.49
CA ARG A 48 3.05 5.01 9.17
C ARG A 48 2.33 5.21 7.85
N ALA A 49 1.99 4.12 7.18
CA ALA A 49 1.06 4.12 6.06
C ALA A 49 -0.15 3.25 6.41
N VAL A 50 -1.34 3.67 6.00
CA VAL A 50 -2.54 2.82 6.01
C VAL A 50 -2.83 2.40 4.59
N ILE A 51 -2.95 1.10 4.38
CA ILE A 51 -3.20 0.50 3.07
C ILE A 51 -4.39 -0.46 3.13
N GLY A 52 -5.13 -0.55 2.05
CA GLY A 52 -6.13 -1.59 1.84
C GLY A 52 -5.53 -2.73 1.03
N LEU A 53 -5.81 -3.96 1.42
CA LEU A 53 -5.40 -5.17 0.70
C LEU A 53 -6.63 -5.95 0.28
N SER A 54 -6.78 -6.19 -1.02
CA SER A 54 -7.75 -7.15 -1.54
C SER A 54 -7.00 -8.42 -1.91
N CYS A 55 -7.09 -9.43 -1.05
CA CYS A 55 -6.39 -10.71 -1.24
C CYS A 55 -6.95 -11.49 -2.44
N GLU A 56 -8.26 -11.41 -2.67
CA GLU A 56 -8.93 -12.05 -3.82
C GLU A 56 -8.50 -11.42 -5.14
N ARG A 57 -8.47 -10.08 -5.18
CA ARG A 57 -8.11 -9.31 -6.39
C ARG A 57 -6.60 -9.15 -6.55
N GLN A 58 -5.82 -9.54 -5.55
CA GLN A 58 -4.37 -9.35 -5.50
C GLN A 58 -3.95 -7.89 -5.74
N THR A 59 -4.70 -6.96 -5.15
CA THR A 59 -4.45 -5.52 -5.24
C THR A 59 -4.24 -4.90 -3.88
N TRP A 60 -3.58 -3.75 -3.89
CA TRP A 60 -3.44 -2.88 -2.74
C TRP A 60 -3.82 -1.44 -3.08
N THR A 61 -4.30 -0.70 -2.10
CA THR A 61 -4.62 0.71 -2.21
C THR A 61 -3.90 1.45 -1.09
N LEU A 62 -3.23 2.56 -1.40
CA LEU A 62 -2.74 3.46 -0.37
C LEU A 62 -3.89 4.35 0.09
N PHE A 63 -4.20 4.37 1.39
CA PHE A 63 -5.20 5.28 1.94
C PHE A 63 -4.58 6.53 2.52
N THR A 64 -3.56 6.36 3.36
CA THR A 64 -2.95 7.48 4.07
C THR A 64 -1.46 7.20 4.26
N ILE A 65 -0.63 8.25 4.21
CA ILE A 65 0.72 8.23 4.75
C ILE A 65 0.85 9.37 5.75
N GLU A 66 1.33 9.05 6.93
CA GLU A 66 1.76 10.03 7.92
C GLU A 66 3.27 9.94 8.12
N ARG A 67 3.94 11.09 8.13
CA ARG A 67 5.37 11.22 8.40
C ARG A 67 5.56 12.28 9.48
N SER A 68 6.33 11.98 10.51
CA SER A 68 6.56 12.90 11.65
C SER A 68 5.27 13.50 12.24
N GLY A 69 4.20 12.70 12.31
CA GLY A 69 2.90 13.11 12.86
C GLY A 69 2.05 14.02 11.95
N LYS A 70 2.42 14.15 10.67
CA LYS A 70 1.63 14.90 9.67
C LYS A 70 1.21 13.99 8.53
N GLU A 71 -0.04 14.12 8.10
CA GLU A 71 -0.52 13.51 6.86
C GLU A 71 0.20 14.14 5.67
N VAL A 72 0.91 13.32 4.90
CA VAL A 72 1.62 13.73 3.67
C VAL A 72 0.97 13.15 2.42
N TYR A 73 0.07 12.18 2.59
CA TYR A 73 -0.72 11.62 1.51
C TYR A 73 -2.08 11.18 2.05
N SER A 74 -3.13 11.46 1.27
CA SER A 74 -4.49 10.99 1.50
C SER A 74 -5.13 10.61 0.18
N PHE A 75 -5.68 9.40 0.12
CA PHE A 75 -6.38 8.88 -1.05
C PHE A 75 -7.57 9.73 -1.47
N MET A 76 -8.23 10.39 -0.51
CA MET A 76 -9.34 11.30 -0.81
C MET A 76 -8.89 12.53 -1.60
N GLN A 77 -7.62 12.93 -1.45
CA GLN A 77 -7.04 14.10 -2.12
C GLN A 77 -6.35 13.72 -3.44
N ASP A 78 -5.71 12.55 -3.48
CA ASP A 78 -5.02 12.04 -4.67
C ASP A 78 -5.20 10.51 -4.79
N PRO A 79 -6.17 10.02 -5.59
CA PRO A 79 -6.44 8.59 -5.72
C PRO A 79 -5.46 7.85 -6.65
N ALA A 80 -4.32 8.45 -7.03
CA ALA A 80 -3.35 7.85 -7.94
C ALA A 80 -2.82 6.46 -7.51
N TRP A 81 -2.86 6.17 -6.20
CA TRP A 81 -2.36 4.92 -5.61
C TRP A 81 -3.48 3.92 -5.25
N GLY A 82 -4.62 4.00 -5.93
CA GLY A 82 -5.70 3.03 -5.83
C GLY A 82 -5.47 1.77 -6.65
N TYR A 83 -5.90 0.62 -6.12
CA TYR A 83 -6.00 -0.66 -6.82
C TYR A 83 -4.72 -1.10 -7.54
N GLN A 84 -3.57 -0.77 -6.97
CA GLN A 84 -2.26 -1.13 -7.49
C GLN A 84 -2.05 -2.65 -7.40
N PRO A 85 -1.36 -3.27 -8.35
CA PRO A 85 -1.09 -4.70 -8.31
C PRO A 85 -0.19 -5.05 -7.12
N ALA A 86 -0.57 -6.08 -6.36
CA ALA A 86 0.16 -6.56 -5.18
C ALA A 86 0.93 -7.86 -5.42
N GLY A 87 0.92 -8.39 -6.66
CA GLY A 87 1.47 -9.72 -6.95
C GLY A 87 0.83 -10.81 -6.09
N SER A 88 1.56 -11.87 -5.77
CA SER A 88 1.08 -13.04 -5.01
C SER A 88 0.85 -12.77 -3.52
N ILE A 89 0.19 -11.67 -3.14
CA ILE A 89 -0.10 -11.31 -1.74
C ILE A 89 -1.05 -12.31 -1.06
N ALA A 90 -1.79 -13.11 -1.82
CA ALA A 90 -2.73 -14.10 -1.31
C ALA A 90 -2.10 -15.09 -0.32
N VAL A 91 -0.80 -15.39 -0.45
CA VAL A 91 -0.07 -16.28 0.47
C VAL A 91 0.57 -15.56 1.66
N SER A 92 0.50 -14.22 1.72
CA SER A 92 1.10 -13.44 2.80
C SER A 92 0.38 -13.69 4.12
N ARG A 93 1.07 -13.45 5.24
CA ARG A 93 0.45 -13.48 6.59
C ARG A 93 -0.71 -12.49 6.70
N LEU A 94 -0.64 -11.37 5.99
CA LEU A 94 -1.71 -10.38 5.99
C LEU A 94 -2.98 -10.86 5.30
N CYS A 95 -2.89 -11.86 4.41
CA CYS A 95 -4.03 -12.51 3.76
C CYS A 95 -4.42 -13.86 4.36
N THR A 96 -3.51 -14.52 5.08
CA THR A 96 -3.71 -15.85 5.66
C THR A 96 -3.95 -15.85 7.17
N ALA A 97 -3.62 -14.76 7.87
CA ALA A 97 -3.96 -14.62 9.28
C ALA A 97 -5.48 -14.71 9.46
N PRO A 98 -5.95 -15.49 10.46
CA PRO A 98 -7.36 -15.60 10.77
C PRO A 98 -7.94 -14.22 11.06
N LEU A 99 -9.17 -14.01 10.60
CA LEU A 99 -9.93 -12.76 10.69
C LEU A 99 -10.40 -12.55 12.14
N ASP A 100 -9.50 -12.34 13.09
CA ASP A 100 -9.89 -11.80 14.39
C ASP A 100 -10.12 -10.31 14.20
N VAL A 101 -11.38 -9.98 13.93
CA VAL A 101 -11.87 -8.61 13.95
C VAL A 101 -11.71 -8.14 15.39
N ALA A 102 -10.93 -7.08 15.61
CA ALA A 102 -10.91 -6.45 16.93
C ALA A 102 -12.34 -5.93 17.19
N GLU A 103 -13.03 -6.55 18.14
CA GLU A 103 -14.29 -6.06 18.70
C GLU A 103 -14.13 -4.68 19.35
#